data_AF-A0A1Q2YDQ6-F1
#
_entry.id   AF-A0A1Q2YDQ6-F1
#
_cell.length_a   1.000
_cell.length_b   1.000
_cell.length_c   1.000
_cell.angle_alpha   90.00
_cell.angle_beta   90.00
_cell.angle_gamma   90.00
#
_symmetry.space_group_name_H-M   'P 1'
#
loop_
_entity.id
_entity.type
_entity.pdbx_description
1 polymer ?
#
loop_
_entity_poly.entity_id
_entity_poly.type
_entity_poly.pdbx_seq_one_letter_code
_entity_poly.pdbx_strand_id
1 'polypeptide(L)'
;MASKQDVASLIVDFLNTSLKNGDIPEDNKDSVEFAVESITDVFGVDTAKVSDVKAKYGSKSLVQLLDASNVAAAPEKKTSTPAPAPAPAASNDAVPVHIDESDEQTKEKAEALKLEGNRAMASKDYETAVAKYTAAIELIPTNAVYLSNRAAAFSSMRDHNSALEDAEKATEIEPTYAKGWSRLGLAKYALGDAEGSLKAYEKGLQVEGDAPSDAMKRGYETAKKKVGDNLMNSLNKAMNGESDGSDLPTPVAATAGVGSDGSSGSGGSGLPDFSSFASMLGGGAGGDSGMGGLAGLMNNPQIMQAATQMMQDPNALNNLMSNPQVRQMANSMGINSDNLDGIANNPMLQNMARNFMGGNGGNNGNSTGN
;
A
#
# COMPACT_ATOMS: atom_id res chain seq x y z
N MET A 1 -22.73 33.60 -20.25
CA MET A 1 -22.06 32.75 -19.23
C MET A 1 -20.80 32.17 -19.84
N ALA A 2 -19.71 32.11 -19.07
CA ALA A 2 -18.48 31.50 -19.54
C ALA A 2 -18.67 29.99 -19.73
N SER A 3 -18.20 29.47 -20.86
CA SER A 3 -18.21 28.02 -21.08
C SER A 3 -17.11 27.36 -20.23
N LYS A 4 -17.25 26.06 -19.92
CA LYS A 4 -16.19 25.31 -19.23
C LYS A 4 -14.86 25.33 -20.02
N GLN A 5 -14.96 25.36 -21.36
CA GLN A 5 -13.82 25.49 -22.26
C GLN A 5 -13.20 26.90 -22.23
N ASP A 6 -14.00 27.94 -22.03
CA ASP A 6 -13.50 29.32 -21.91
C ASP A 6 -12.68 29.48 -20.63
N VAL A 7 -13.17 28.91 -19.52
CA VAL A 7 -12.46 28.92 -18.24
C VAL A 7 -11.16 28.12 -18.34
N ALA A 8 -11.20 26.91 -18.90
CA ALA A 8 -10.01 26.10 -19.10
C ALA A 8 -8.98 26.80 -20.01
N SER A 9 -9.42 27.45 -21.08
CA SER A 9 -8.55 28.26 -21.96
C SER A 9 -7.86 29.41 -21.22
N LEU A 10 -8.58 30.11 -20.34
CA LEU A 10 -8.01 31.20 -19.54
C LEU A 10 -7.02 30.71 -18.47
N ILE A 11 -7.23 29.51 -17.92
CA ILE A 11 -6.27 28.86 -16.99
C ILE A 11 -5.01 28.43 -17.73
N VAL A 12 -5.16 27.79 -18.89
CA VAL A 12 -4.04 27.40 -19.76
C VAL A 12 -3.21 28.62 -20.18
N ASP A 13 -3.87 29.71 -20.53
CA ASP A 13 -3.20 30.98 -20.84
C ASP A 13 -2.38 31.52 -19.65
N PHE A 14 -2.97 31.51 -18.45
CA PHE A 14 -2.32 31.98 -17.24
C PHE A 14 -1.06 31.17 -16.95
N LEU A 15 -1.16 29.84 -16.95
CA LEU A 15 -0.02 28.94 -16.70
C LEU A 15 1.11 29.15 -17.73
N ASN A 16 0.78 29.26 -19.01
CA ASN A 16 1.75 29.54 -20.07
C ASN A 16 2.40 30.94 -19.92
N THR A 17 1.63 31.92 -19.45
CA THR A 17 2.15 33.27 -19.19
C THR A 17 3.10 33.27 -17.99
N SER A 18 2.75 32.56 -16.91
CA SER A 18 3.60 32.39 -15.73
C SER A 18 4.90 31.63 -16.04
N LEU A 19 4.86 30.65 -16.94
CA LEU A 19 6.05 29.95 -17.42
C LEU A 19 6.99 30.89 -18.20
N LYS A 20 6.42 31.77 -19.04
CA LYS A 20 7.19 32.76 -19.83
C LYS A 20 7.77 33.88 -18.99
N ASN A 21 7.03 34.34 -17.99
CA ASN A 21 7.44 35.43 -17.12
C ASN A 21 8.47 35.01 -16.06
N GLY A 22 8.67 33.70 -15.87
CA GLY A 22 9.54 33.18 -14.82
C GLY A 22 8.94 33.28 -13.42
N ASP A 23 7.61 33.41 -13.32
CA ASP A 23 6.88 33.45 -12.04
C ASP A 23 6.88 32.06 -11.35
N ILE A 24 7.30 31.02 -12.08
CA ILE A 24 7.36 29.62 -11.62
C ILE A 24 8.84 29.23 -11.41
N PRO A 25 9.21 28.68 -10.24
CA PRO A 25 10.55 28.14 -10.01
C PRO A 25 10.94 27.09 -11.07
N GLU A 26 12.20 27.10 -11.52
CA GLU A 26 12.72 26.16 -12.55
C GLU A 26 12.36 24.70 -12.24
N ASP A 27 12.47 24.29 -10.98
CA ASP A 27 12.17 22.91 -10.52
C ASP A 27 10.70 22.49 -10.72
N ASN A 28 9.80 23.45 -10.96
CA ASN A 28 8.36 23.20 -11.14
C ASN A 28 7.88 23.39 -12.59
N LYS A 29 8.76 23.77 -13.53
CA LYS A 29 8.36 24.02 -14.93
C LYS A 29 7.76 22.78 -15.59
N ASP A 30 8.44 21.64 -15.49
CA ASP A 30 7.97 20.36 -16.04
C ASP A 30 6.61 19.96 -15.47
N SER A 31 6.37 20.25 -14.18
CA SER A 31 5.09 19.96 -13.52
C SER A 31 3.96 20.86 -14.03
N VAL A 32 4.25 22.13 -14.34
CA VAL A 32 3.27 23.06 -14.87
C VAL A 32 3.00 22.79 -16.36
N GLU A 33 4.00 22.40 -17.14
CA GLU A 33 3.82 21.95 -18.52
C GLU A 33 2.90 20.72 -18.59
N PHE A 34 3.12 19.73 -17.72
CA PHE A 34 2.24 18.56 -17.62
C PHE A 34 0.80 18.93 -17.19
N ALA A 35 0.65 19.91 -16.31
CA ALA A 35 -0.67 20.41 -15.91
C ALA A 35 -1.40 21.10 -17.08
N VAL A 36 -0.67 21.87 -17.90
CA VAL A 36 -1.21 22.49 -19.12
C VAL A 36 -1.70 21.44 -20.10
N GLU A 37 -0.93 20.38 -20.34
CA GLU A 37 -1.30 19.26 -21.21
C GLU A 37 -2.55 18.55 -20.68
N SER A 38 -2.57 18.21 -19.40
CA SER A 38 -3.70 17.54 -18.74
C SER A 38 -4.99 18.37 -18.82
N ILE A 39 -4.93 19.68 -18.58
CA ILE A 39 -6.11 20.56 -18.68
C ILE A 39 -6.57 20.68 -20.14
N THR A 40 -5.64 20.74 -21.07
CA THR A 40 -5.95 20.85 -22.50
C THR A 40 -6.71 19.61 -22.98
N ASP A 41 -6.25 18.43 -22.59
CA ASP A 41 -6.85 17.15 -22.97
C ASP A 41 -8.22 16.94 -22.30
N VAL A 42 -8.32 17.16 -20.99
CA VAL A 42 -9.57 16.91 -20.23
C VAL A 42 -10.70 17.81 -20.68
N PHE A 43 -10.41 19.06 -21.02
CA PHE A 43 -11.43 20.06 -21.39
C PHE A 43 -11.54 20.29 -22.90
N GLY A 44 -10.71 19.63 -23.71
CA GLY A 44 -10.66 19.81 -25.16
C GLY A 44 -10.36 21.26 -25.54
N VAL A 45 -9.38 21.87 -24.87
CA VAL A 45 -8.96 23.25 -25.13
C VAL A 45 -8.15 23.27 -26.43
N ASP A 46 -8.46 24.21 -27.31
CA ASP A 46 -7.63 24.48 -28.48
C ASP A 46 -6.65 25.59 -28.13
N THR A 47 -5.38 25.23 -27.88
CA THR A 47 -4.32 26.16 -27.48
C THR A 47 -4.07 27.26 -28.52
N ALA A 48 -4.43 27.05 -29.79
CA ALA A 48 -4.35 28.05 -30.84
C ALA A 48 -5.45 29.13 -30.73
N LYS A 49 -6.59 28.81 -30.10
CA LYS A 49 -7.76 29.70 -29.95
C LYS A 49 -7.86 30.38 -28.59
N VAL A 50 -6.87 30.17 -27.71
CA VAL A 50 -6.80 30.82 -26.39
C VAL A 50 -6.86 32.36 -26.50
N SER A 51 -6.25 32.92 -27.55
CA SER A 51 -6.29 34.34 -27.90
C SER A 51 -7.70 34.87 -28.18
N ASP A 52 -8.52 34.06 -28.86
CA ASP A 52 -9.90 34.41 -29.22
C ASP A 52 -10.80 34.41 -27.98
N VAL A 53 -10.54 33.49 -27.05
CA VAL A 53 -11.21 33.46 -25.74
C VAL A 53 -10.88 34.73 -24.96
N LYS A 54 -9.61 35.16 -24.92
CA LYS A 54 -9.23 36.45 -24.31
C LYS A 54 -10.00 37.63 -24.93
N ALA A 55 -10.09 37.69 -26.26
CA ALA A 55 -10.81 38.77 -26.95
C ALA A 55 -12.30 38.82 -26.55
N LYS A 56 -12.94 37.66 -26.36
CA LYS A 56 -14.33 37.54 -25.87
C LYS A 56 -14.54 38.17 -24.49
N TYR A 57 -13.49 38.21 -23.65
CA TYR A 57 -13.53 38.80 -22.31
C TYR A 57 -12.81 40.15 -22.21
N GLY A 58 -12.75 40.89 -23.32
CA GLY A 58 -12.16 42.23 -23.35
C GLY A 58 -10.64 42.23 -23.21
N SER A 59 -9.98 41.14 -23.64
CA SER A 59 -8.54 40.92 -23.57
C SER A 59 -7.96 40.97 -22.16
N LYS A 60 -8.81 40.80 -21.14
CA LYS A 60 -8.40 40.74 -19.75
C LYS A 60 -7.79 39.39 -19.44
N SER A 61 -6.72 39.38 -18.64
CA SER A 61 -6.18 38.15 -18.09
C SER A 61 -7.17 37.54 -17.09
N LEU A 62 -7.01 36.25 -16.78
CA LEU A 62 -7.82 35.58 -15.77
C LEU A 62 -7.80 36.35 -14.43
N VAL A 63 -6.61 36.80 -14.01
CA VAL A 63 -6.42 37.62 -12.80
C VAL A 63 -7.23 38.93 -12.88
N GLN A 64 -7.16 39.66 -14.00
CA GLN A 64 -7.91 40.91 -14.18
C GLN A 64 -9.44 40.71 -14.20
N LEU A 65 -9.91 39.55 -14.65
CA LEU A 65 -11.32 39.20 -14.61
C LEU A 65 -11.78 38.89 -13.18
N LEU A 66 -10.94 38.22 -12.39
CA LEU A 66 -11.17 37.98 -10.96
C LEU A 66 -11.13 39.30 -10.17
N ASP A 67 -10.13 40.15 -10.40
CA ASP A 67 -10.02 41.44 -9.73
C ASP A 67 -11.19 42.36 -10.08
N ALA A 68 -11.63 42.39 -11.34
CA ALA A 68 -12.80 43.17 -11.74
C ALA A 68 -14.10 42.66 -11.10
N SER A 69 -14.17 41.36 -10.77
CA SER A 69 -15.30 40.81 -10.00
C SER A 69 -15.23 41.18 -8.51
N ASN A 70 -14.03 41.38 -7.98
CA ASN A 70 -13.80 41.81 -6.60
C ASN A 70 -13.99 43.33 -6.40
N VAL A 71 -13.73 44.15 -7.43
CA VAL A 71 -13.87 45.63 -7.39
C VAL A 71 -15.32 46.10 -7.56
N ALA A 72 -16.24 45.23 -7.98
CA ALA A 72 -17.68 45.53 -7.92
C ALA A 72 -18.20 45.65 -6.47
N ALA A 73 -17.38 45.28 -5.48
CA ALA A 73 -17.58 45.56 -4.07
C ALA A 73 -16.46 46.49 -3.54
N ALA A 74 -16.74 47.78 -3.39
CA ALA A 74 -15.85 48.73 -2.72
C ALA A 74 -16.64 49.95 -2.19
N PRO A 75 -16.13 50.71 -1.20
CA PRO A 75 -15.32 50.31 -0.04
C PRO A 75 -15.75 51.04 1.27
N GLU A 76 -15.45 50.51 2.46
CA GLU A 76 -15.42 51.34 3.69
C GLU A 76 -14.10 51.28 4.48
N LYS A 77 -13.57 52.50 4.67
CA LYS A 77 -12.49 53.05 5.49
C LYS A 77 -11.85 52.20 6.59
N LYS A 78 -10.51 52.17 6.50
CA LYS A 78 -9.53 52.08 7.61
C LYS A 78 -9.86 53.07 8.74
N THR A 79 -9.99 52.57 9.97
CA THR A 79 -9.70 53.32 11.19
C THR A 79 -8.92 52.45 12.17
N SER A 80 -8.03 53.12 12.90
CA SER A 80 -6.94 52.59 13.71
C SER A 80 -7.29 52.53 15.21
N THR A 81 -6.56 51.65 15.93
CA THR A 81 -6.32 51.56 17.40
C THR A 81 -7.40 50.92 18.30
N PRO A 82 -7.05 50.42 19.52
CA PRO A 82 -5.80 49.80 20.01
C PRO A 82 -6.06 48.42 20.71
N ALA A 83 -4.97 47.73 21.08
CA ALA A 83 -4.97 46.42 21.76
C ALA A 83 -5.81 46.34 23.06
N PRO A 84 -6.37 45.16 23.40
CA PRO A 84 -6.68 44.81 24.78
C PRO A 84 -5.82 43.65 25.32
N ALA A 85 -5.45 43.78 26.59
CA ALA A 85 -4.76 42.79 27.42
C ALA A 85 -5.71 41.61 27.82
N PRO A 86 -5.19 40.51 28.41
CA PRO A 86 -5.77 39.17 28.26
C PRO A 86 -6.77 38.72 29.35
N ALA A 87 -7.44 37.59 29.04
CA ALA A 87 -8.12 36.57 29.86
C ALA A 87 -9.66 36.69 30.02
N PRO A 88 -10.43 35.59 30.30
CA PRO A 88 -10.06 34.18 30.55
C PRO A 88 -10.88 33.14 29.72
N ALA A 89 -10.54 31.86 29.88
CA ALA A 89 -11.18 30.69 29.26
C ALA A 89 -12.61 30.39 29.76
N ALA A 90 -13.50 29.92 28.87
CA ALA A 90 -14.24 28.65 28.97
C ALA A 90 -15.45 28.53 27.99
N SER A 91 -15.48 27.40 27.28
CA SER A 91 -16.62 26.54 26.84
C SER A 91 -17.80 27.07 26.00
N ASN A 92 -17.80 26.63 24.72
CA ASN A 92 -18.87 26.12 23.84
C ASN A 92 -20.35 26.45 24.12
N ASP A 93 -21.01 27.11 23.16
CA ASP A 93 -22.02 26.46 22.28
C ASP A 93 -22.43 27.36 21.10
N ALA A 94 -22.53 26.73 19.92
CA ALA A 94 -23.10 27.18 18.63
C ALA A 94 -22.80 28.62 18.12
N VAL A 95 -21.85 28.74 17.19
CA VAL A 95 -21.58 29.99 16.44
C VAL A 95 -22.16 29.90 15.02
N PRO A 96 -22.88 30.92 14.52
CA PRO A 96 -23.35 31.03 13.14
C PRO A 96 -22.16 31.16 12.18
N VAL A 97 -22.17 30.43 11.07
CA VAL A 97 -21.10 30.48 10.06
C VAL A 97 -21.14 31.81 9.31
N HIS A 98 -20.23 32.70 9.70
CA HIS A 98 -19.78 33.82 8.87
C HIS A 98 -18.48 33.36 8.19
N ILE A 99 -18.47 33.27 6.87
CA ILE A 99 -17.25 32.95 6.10
C ILE A 99 -16.48 34.26 5.97
N ASP A 100 -15.54 34.47 6.89
CA ASP A 100 -14.60 35.59 6.88
C ASP A 100 -13.33 35.17 6.13
N GLU A 101 -12.69 36.13 5.48
CA GLU A 101 -11.45 36.01 4.69
C GLU A 101 -10.30 35.25 5.41
N SER A 102 -10.40 35.06 6.73
CA SER A 102 -9.52 34.26 7.58
C SER A 102 -9.50 32.77 7.26
N ASP A 103 -10.57 32.19 6.72
CA ASP A 103 -10.64 30.74 6.47
C ASP A 103 -9.90 30.34 5.20
N GLU A 104 -10.03 31.12 4.12
CA GLU A 104 -9.32 30.84 2.86
C GLU A 104 -7.83 31.12 3.01
N GLN A 105 -7.43 32.22 3.66
CA GLN A 105 -6.01 32.50 3.93
C GLN A 105 -5.37 31.44 4.84
N THR A 106 -6.10 30.95 5.85
CA THR A 106 -5.63 29.86 6.73
C THR A 106 -5.45 28.57 5.95
N LYS A 107 -6.40 28.25 5.07
CA LYS A 107 -6.34 27.09 4.18
C LYS A 107 -5.21 27.19 3.16
N GLU A 108 -5.02 28.33 2.51
CA GLU A 108 -3.87 28.56 1.61
C GLU A 108 -2.55 28.38 2.34
N LYS A 109 -2.42 28.92 3.56
CA LYS A 109 -1.22 28.74 4.39
C LYS A 109 -0.99 27.28 4.77
N ALA A 110 -2.05 26.55 5.14
CA ALA A 110 -1.96 25.13 5.46
C ALA A 110 -1.59 24.28 4.24
N GLU A 111 -2.13 24.61 3.06
CA GLU A 111 -1.79 23.98 1.79
C GLU A 111 -0.35 24.25 1.37
N ALA A 112 0.16 25.46 1.59
CA ALA A 112 1.56 25.81 1.37
C ALA A 112 2.49 25.00 2.29
N LEU A 113 2.16 24.89 3.58
CA LEU A 113 2.88 24.05 4.53
C LEU A 113 2.85 22.57 4.14
N LYS A 114 1.71 22.06 3.68
CA LYS A 114 1.61 20.70 3.12
C LYS A 114 2.54 20.52 1.92
N LEU A 115 2.59 21.49 1.00
CA LEU A 115 3.46 21.41 -0.17
C LEU A 115 4.94 21.42 0.23
N GLU A 116 5.34 22.25 1.19
CA GLU A 116 6.68 22.24 1.76
C GLU A 116 7.02 20.88 2.41
N GLY A 117 6.08 20.32 3.18
CA GLY A 117 6.21 18.98 3.73
C GLY A 117 6.38 17.90 2.65
N ASN A 118 5.63 18.01 1.54
CA ASN A 118 5.76 17.09 0.40
C ASN A 118 7.13 17.21 -0.27
N ARG A 119 7.70 18.41 -0.40
CA ARG A 119 9.07 18.60 -0.92
C ARG A 119 10.09 17.97 0.02
N ALA A 120 9.95 18.18 1.32
CA ALA A 120 10.81 17.54 2.32
C ALA A 120 10.73 16.00 2.26
N MET A 121 9.52 15.43 2.10
CA MET A 121 9.31 14.00 1.86
C MET A 121 10.04 13.51 0.61
N ALA A 122 9.98 14.25 -0.51
CA ALA A 122 10.66 13.90 -1.75
C ALA A 122 12.19 13.91 -1.58
N SER A 123 12.71 14.84 -0.78
CA SER A 123 14.13 14.92 -0.40
C SER A 123 14.54 13.94 0.70
N LYS A 124 13.62 13.11 1.21
CA LYS A 124 13.82 12.20 2.36
C LYS A 124 14.20 12.90 3.67
N ASP A 125 13.92 14.20 3.78
CA ASP A 125 14.02 14.97 5.01
C ASP A 125 12.70 14.83 5.78
N TYR A 126 12.58 13.71 6.51
CA TYR A 126 11.33 13.32 7.15
C TYR A 126 11.03 14.15 8.39
N GLU A 127 12.05 14.59 9.12
CA GLU A 127 11.92 15.48 10.27
C GLU A 127 11.32 16.84 9.85
N THR A 128 11.84 17.44 8.77
CA THR A 128 11.25 18.66 8.22
C THR A 128 9.84 18.40 7.70
N ALA A 129 9.59 17.27 7.04
CA ALA A 129 8.24 16.92 6.60
C ALA A 129 7.24 16.85 7.76
N VAL A 130 7.61 16.16 8.86
CA VAL A 130 6.79 16.08 10.08
C VAL A 130 6.51 17.49 10.64
N ALA A 131 7.53 18.34 10.72
CA ALA A 131 7.36 19.72 11.22
C ALA A 131 6.39 20.53 10.36
N LYS A 132 6.50 20.43 9.03
CA LYS A 132 5.63 21.16 8.09
C LYS A 132 4.20 20.66 8.11
N TYR A 133 3.99 19.34 8.13
CA TYR A 133 2.64 18.79 8.27
C TYR A 133 2.02 19.10 9.64
N THR A 134 2.82 19.11 10.71
CA THR A 134 2.34 19.51 12.04
C THR A 134 1.85 20.95 12.03
N ALA A 135 2.61 21.88 11.45
CA ALA A 135 2.15 23.26 11.30
C ALA A 135 0.88 23.37 10.44
N ALA A 136 0.70 22.53 9.42
CA ALA A 136 -0.54 22.50 8.63
C ALA A 136 -1.73 21.95 9.46
N ILE A 137 -1.51 20.94 10.29
CA ILE A 137 -2.51 20.35 11.20
C ILE A 137 -2.91 21.34 12.30
N GLU A 138 -1.98 22.15 12.82
CA GLU A 138 -2.30 23.21 13.79
C GLU A 138 -3.24 24.27 13.21
N LEU A 139 -3.16 24.53 11.90
CA LEU A 139 -4.08 25.42 11.21
C LEU A 139 -5.42 24.76 10.89
N ILE A 140 -5.39 23.51 10.42
CA ILE A 140 -6.60 22.75 10.07
C ILE A 140 -6.49 21.32 10.61
N PRO A 141 -6.92 21.07 11.85
CA PRO A 141 -6.76 19.77 12.50
C PRO A 141 -7.69 18.70 11.93
N THR A 142 -8.74 19.11 11.21
CA THR A 142 -9.75 18.24 10.62
C THR A 142 -9.44 17.85 9.17
N ASN A 143 -8.22 18.07 8.69
CA ASN A 143 -7.83 17.68 7.34
C ASN A 143 -7.11 16.31 7.36
N ALA A 144 -7.82 15.28 6.91
CA ALA A 144 -7.31 13.90 6.86
C ALA A 144 -6.06 13.74 5.96
N VAL A 145 -5.88 14.60 4.96
CA VAL A 145 -4.71 14.56 4.08
C VAL A 145 -3.44 14.93 4.83
N TYR A 146 -3.48 15.95 5.70
CA TYR A 146 -2.30 16.40 6.44
C TYR A 146 -1.85 15.34 7.44
N LEU A 147 -2.81 14.75 8.17
CA LEU A 147 -2.58 13.63 9.09
C LEU A 147 -2.00 12.41 8.35
N SER A 148 -2.61 12.00 7.23
CA SER A 148 -2.10 10.88 6.42
C SER A 148 -0.70 11.11 5.85
N ASN A 149 -0.38 12.35 5.47
CA ASN A 149 0.96 12.70 5.01
C ASN A 149 1.99 12.66 6.15
N ARG A 150 1.63 13.16 7.34
CA ARG A 150 2.48 13.08 8.53
C ARG A 150 2.67 11.64 9.00
N ALA A 151 1.62 10.80 8.94
CA ALA A 151 1.72 9.36 9.18
C ALA A 151 2.70 8.68 8.22
N ALA A 152 2.74 9.11 6.96
CA ALA A 152 3.75 8.63 5.99
C ALA A 152 5.17 9.04 6.40
N ALA A 153 5.36 10.28 6.84
CA ALA A 153 6.67 10.76 7.31
C ALA A 153 7.15 9.98 8.55
N PHE A 154 6.27 9.79 9.55
CA PHE A 154 6.56 8.98 10.73
C PHE A 154 6.89 7.52 10.37
N SER A 155 6.15 6.93 9.42
CA SER A 155 6.45 5.58 8.94
C SER A 155 7.82 5.47 8.29
N SER A 156 8.24 6.48 7.52
CA SER A 156 9.58 6.56 6.92
C SER A 156 10.69 6.66 7.97
N MET A 157 10.40 7.28 9.12
CA MET A 157 11.29 7.36 10.28
C MET A 157 11.24 6.12 11.19
N ARG A 158 10.43 5.11 10.86
CA ARG A 158 10.14 3.93 11.70
C ARG A 158 9.41 4.26 13.01
N ASP A 159 8.86 5.45 13.15
CA ASP A 159 7.97 5.79 14.26
C ASP A 159 6.54 5.34 13.93
N HIS A 160 6.31 4.03 14.03
CA HIS A 160 5.05 3.42 13.64
C HIS A 160 3.91 3.69 14.64
N ASN A 161 4.22 4.07 15.89
CA ASN A 161 3.20 4.46 16.87
C ASN A 161 2.59 5.82 16.53
N SER A 162 3.43 6.83 16.24
CA SER A 162 2.93 8.14 15.80
C SER A 162 2.22 8.05 14.45
N ALA A 163 2.71 7.18 13.54
CA ALA A 163 2.03 6.91 12.28
C ALA A 163 0.65 6.27 12.48
N LEU A 164 0.50 5.37 13.45
CA LEU A 164 -0.78 4.73 13.79
C LEU A 164 -1.78 5.79 14.26
N GLU A 165 -1.40 6.63 15.22
CA GLU A 165 -2.27 7.66 15.79
C GLU A 165 -2.81 8.61 14.71
N ASP A 166 -1.93 9.12 13.84
CA ASP A 166 -2.33 10.00 12.75
C ASP A 166 -3.19 9.30 11.70
N ALA A 167 -2.89 8.04 11.37
CA ALA A 167 -3.65 7.29 10.39
C ALA A 167 -5.07 6.94 10.91
N GLU A 168 -5.21 6.59 12.19
CA GLU A 168 -6.52 6.36 12.82
C GLU A 168 -7.36 7.63 12.79
N LYS A 169 -6.80 8.77 13.24
CA LYS A 169 -7.48 10.07 13.15
C LYS A 169 -7.88 10.43 11.72
N ALA A 170 -7.01 10.20 10.74
CA ALA A 170 -7.32 10.46 9.34
C ALA A 170 -8.52 9.63 8.85
N THR A 171 -8.61 8.35 9.23
CA THR A 171 -9.74 7.47 8.87
C THR A 171 -11.03 7.79 9.62
N GLU A 172 -10.94 8.33 10.84
CA GLU A 172 -12.10 8.81 11.60
C GLU A 172 -12.67 10.10 11.01
N ILE A 173 -11.80 11.02 10.61
CA ILE A 173 -12.16 12.30 10.00
C ILE A 173 -12.75 12.09 8.61
N GLU A 174 -12.09 11.31 7.76
CA GLU A 174 -12.54 11.06 6.38
C GLU A 174 -12.52 9.56 6.07
N PRO A 175 -13.60 8.83 6.40
CA PRO A 175 -13.68 7.39 6.16
C PRO A 175 -13.62 6.99 4.68
N THR A 176 -13.89 7.93 3.77
CA THR A 176 -13.81 7.74 2.31
C THR A 176 -12.41 8.05 1.75
N TYR A 177 -11.45 8.43 2.59
CA TYR A 177 -10.10 8.71 2.16
C TYR A 177 -9.24 7.44 2.13
N ALA A 178 -9.19 6.78 0.97
CA ALA A 178 -8.48 5.52 0.77
C ALA A 178 -7.02 5.54 1.28
N LYS A 179 -6.29 6.63 1.06
CA LYS A 179 -4.89 6.74 1.51
C LYS A 179 -4.77 6.66 3.03
N GLY A 180 -5.72 7.20 3.80
CA GLY A 180 -5.75 7.05 5.26
C GLY A 180 -5.78 5.59 5.70
N TRP A 181 -6.65 4.79 5.08
CA TRP A 181 -6.71 3.34 5.31
C TRP A 181 -5.42 2.61 4.93
N SER A 182 -4.76 3.02 3.83
CA SER A 182 -3.46 2.49 3.44
C SER A 182 -2.37 2.79 4.49
N ARG A 183 -2.36 4.00 5.06
CA ARG A 183 -1.44 4.37 6.16
C ARG A 183 -1.71 3.56 7.42
N LEU A 184 -2.99 3.40 7.77
CA LEU A 184 -3.41 2.63 8.94
C LEU A 184 -2.98 1.16 8.81
N GLY A 185 -3.22 0.56 7.65
CA GLY A 185 -2.79 -0.81 7.34
C GLY A 185 -1.28 -0.99 7.48
N LEU A 186 -0.49 -0.02 6.99
CA LEU A 186 0.96 -0.06 7.08
C LEU A 186 1.46 0.08 8.53
N ALA A 187 0.91 1.01 9.29
CA ALA A 187 1.29 1.24 10.69
C ALA A 187 1.00 0.00 11.54
N LYS A 188 -0.21 -0.58 11.43
CA LYS A 188 -0.59 -1.80 12.16
C LYS A 188 0.29 -2.99 11.77
N TYR A 189 0.60 -3.14 10.48
CA TYR A 189 1.51 -4.17 10.01
C TYR A 189 2.89 -4.06 10.67
N ALA A 190 3.44 -2.85 10.67
CA ALA A 190 4.78 -2.59 11.21
C ALA A 190 4.85 -2.77 12.74
N LEU A 191 3.73 -2.56 13.45
CA LEU A 191 3.59 -2.82 14.88
C LEU A 191 3.28 -4.28 15.22
N GLY A 192 3.17 -5.16 14.21
CA GLY A 192 2.91 -6.60 14.40
C GLY A 192 1.43 -6.97 14.49
N ASP A 193 0.51 -6.01 14.43
CA ASP A 193 -0.93 -6.23 14.35
C ASP A 193 -1.34 -6.59 12.91
N ALA A 194 -1.06 -7.83 12.53
CA ALA A 194 -1.35 -8.34 11.19
C ALA A 194 -2.86 -8.38 10.89
N GLU A 195 -3.69 -8.71 11.89
CA GLU A 195 -5.14 -8.77 11.71
C GLU A 195 -5.76 -7.37 11.53
N GLY A 196 -5.35 -6.41 12.36
CA GLY A 196 -5.79 -5.02 12.22
C GLY A 196 -5.28 -4.39 10.93
N SER A 197 -4.07 -4.74 10.49
CA SER A 197 -3.55 -4.35 9.17
C SER A 197 -4.44 -4.85 8.02
N LEU A 198 -4.78 -6.16 8.04
CA LEU A 198 -5.62 -6.77 7.04
C LEU A 198 -6.98 -6.07 6.94
N LYS A 199 -7.64 -5.84 8.08
CA LYS A 199 -8.93 -5.13 8.16
C LYS A 199 -8.84 -3.71 7.61
N ALA A 200 -7.77 -2.97 7.91
CA ALA A 200 -7.57 -1.62 7.39
C ALA A 200 -7.40 -1.61 5.86
N TYR A 201 -6.62 -2.54 5.30
CA TYR A 201 -6.48 -2.66 3.84
C TYR A 201 -7.77 -3.12 3.16
N GLU A 202 -8.57 -4.00 3.78
CA GLU A 202 -9.90 -4.37 3.27
C GLU A 202 -10.83 -3.15 3.19
N LYS A 203 -10.81 -2.29 4.20
CA LYS A 203 -11.54 -1.02 4.17
C LYS A 203 -11.01 -0.09 3.08
N GLY A 204 -9.70 0.03 2.92
CA GLY A 204 -9.11 0.79 1.83
C GLY A 204 -9.54 0.30 0.44
N LEU A 205 -9.57 -1.02 0.22
CA LEU A 205 -10.06 -1.62 -1.04
C LEU A 205 -11.55 -1.36 -1.27
N GLN A 206 -12.38 -1.44 -0.22
CA GLN A 206 -13.80 -1.10 -0.31
C GLN A 206 -14.01 0.37 -0.72
N VAL A 207 -13.15 1.27 -0.22
CA VAL A 207 -13.21 2.70 -0.54
C VAL A 207 -12.73 2.99 -1.96
N GLU A 208 -11.69 2.31 -2.46
CA GLU A 208 -11.22 2.51 -3.84
C GLU A 208 -12.14 1.87 -4.91
N GLY A 209 -12.97 0.91 -4.53
CA GLY A 209 -13.96 0.29 -5.40
C GLY A 209 -13.35 -0.62 -6.48
N ASP A 210 -13.89 -0.54 -7.70
CA ASP A 210 -13.63 -1.50 -8.78
C ASP A 210 -12.19 -1.45 -9.34
N ALA A 211 -11.49 -0.33 -9.14
CA ALA A 211 -10.12 -0.14 -9.63
C ALA A 211 -9.15 0.26 -8.49
N PRO A 212 -8.83 -0.66 -7.56
CA PRO A 212 -7.95 -0.35 -6.44
C PRO A 212 -6.51 -0.13 -6.89
N SER A 213 -5.82 0.76 -6.18
CA SER A 213 -4.42 1.06 -6.39
C SER A 213 -3.54 -0.14 -6.09
N ASP A 214 -2.42 -0.26 -6.81
CA ASP A 214 -1.49 -1.36 -6.59
C ASP A 214 -0.90 -1.35 -5.17
N ALA A 215 -0.75 -0.17 -4.58
CA ALA A 215 -0.30 -0.03 -3.20
C ALA A 215 -1.30 -0.68 -2.23
N MET A 216 -2.61 -0.47 -2.43
CA MET A 216 -3.65 -1.07 -1.61
C MET A 216 -3.67 -2.59 -1.74
N LYS A 217 -3.66 -3.09 -2.98
CA LYS A 217 -3.64 -4.53 -3.27
C LYS A 217 -2.42 -5.22 -2.67
N ARG A 218 -1.23 -4.65 -2.84
CA ARG A 218 0.01 -5.21 -2.26
C ARG A 218 -0.02 -5.18 -0.73
N GLY A 219 -0.52 -4.11 -0.13
CA GLY A 219 -0.70 -4.00 1.31
C GLY A 219 -1.61 -5.10 1.85
N TYR A 220 -2.78 -5.28 1.22
CA TYR A 220 -3.74 -6.33 1.55
C TYR A 220 -3.12 -7.74 1.48
N GLU A 221 -2.49 -8.10 0.36
CA GLU A 221 -1.90 -9.44 0.18
C GLU A 221 -0.76 -9.69 1.18
N THR A 222 0.05 -8.68 1.48
CA THR A 222 1.13 -8.76 2.46
C THR A 222 0.58 -8.99 3.87
N ALA A 223 -0.45 -8.24 4.26
CA ALA A 223 -1.13 -8.40 5.55
C ALA A 223 -1.80 -9.78 5.65
N LYS A 224 -2.50 -10.21 4.61
CA LYS A 224 -3.17 -11.51 4.53
C LYS A 224 -2.19 -12.67 4.70
N LYS A 225 -1.06 -12.62 3.99
CA LYS A 225 0.02 -13.60 4.15
C LYS A 225 0.52 -13.63 5.59
N LYS A 226 0.78 -12.47 6.19
CA LYS A 226 1.28 -12.38 7.57
C LYS A 226 0.29 -12.94 8.59
N VAL A 227 -1.02 -12.72 8.41
CA VAL A 227 -2.07 -13.36 9.24
C VAL A 227 -2.02 -14.88 9.08
N GLY A 228 -1.89 -15.38 7.85
CA GLY A 228 -1.74 -16.81 7.58
C GLY A 228 -0.49 -17.42 8.25
N ASP A 229 0.65 -16.74 8.15
CA ASP A 229 1.91 -17.16 8.79
C ASP A 229 1.76 -17.19 10.32
N ASN A 230 1.13 -16.17 10.92
CA ASN A 230 0.86 -16.11 12.36
C ASN A 230 -0.06 -17.26 12.81
N LEU A 231 -1.08 -17.59 12.03
CA LEU A 231 -1.98 -18.71 12.29
C LEU A 231 -1.24 -20.05 12.20
N MET A 232 -0.45 -20.26 11.14
CA MET A 232 0.33 -21.49 10.96
C MET A 232 1.34 -21.68 12.09
N ASN A 233 2.03 -20.63 12.51
CA ASN A 233 2.95 -20.69 13.65
C ASN A 233 2.21 -21.04 14.95
N SER A 234 1.03 -20.45 15.17
CA SER A 234 0.20 -20.74 16.35
C SER A 234 -0.28 -22.20 16.37
N LEU A 235 -0.71 -22.73 15.21
CA LEU A 235 -1.09 -24.13 15.06
C LEU A 235 0.09 -25.08 15.27
N ASN A 236 1.27 -24.75 14.73
CA ASN A 236 2.48 -25.55 14.91
C ASN A 236 2.89 -25.60 16.40
N LYS A 237 2.82 -24.46 17.11
CA LYS A 237 3.08 -24.40 18.57
C LYS A 237 2.09 -25.27 19.35
N ALA A 238 0.80 -25.21 19.00
CA ALA A 238 -0.24 -26.03 19.63
C ALA A 238 -0.07 -27.53 19.36
N MET A 239 0.36 -27.93 18.16
CA MET A 239 0.59 -29.32 17.80
C MET A 239 1.90 -29.89 18.37
N ASN A 240 2.95 -29.07 18.49
CA ASN A 240 4.27 -29.50 18.99
C ASN A 240 4.40 -29.40 20.53
N GLY A 241 3.34 -29.00 21.24
CA GLY A 241 3.31 -29.01 22.70
C GLY A 241 4.24 -28.00 23.38
N GLU A 242 4.71 -26.97 22.66
CA GLU A 242 5.42 -25.85 23.28
C GLU A 242 4.43 -24.93 23.98
N SER A 243 3.97 -25.35 25.17
CA SER A 243 3.30 -24.47 26.11
C SER A 243 4.32 -23.45 26.62
N ASP A 244 4.32 -22.26 26.04
CA ASP A 244 4.85 -21.10 26.76
C ASP A 244 3.89 -20.81 27.91
N GLY A 245 4.40 -20.97 29.13
CA GLY A 245 3.63 -20.99 30.37
C GLY A 245 3.11 -19.63 30.81
N SER A 246 2.59 -18.80 29.90
CA SER A 246 1.90 -17.57 30.24
C SER A 246 0.67 -17.37 29.35
N ASP A 247 -0.48 -17.44 30.02
CA ASP A 247 -1.76 -16.84 29.67
C ASP A 247 -2.66 -17.55 28.64
N LEU A 248 -3.42 -18.51 29.16
CA LEU A 248 -4.81 -18.77 28.73
C LEU A 248 -5.72 -18.73 29.98
N PRO A 249 -6.90 -18.08 29.92
CA PRO A 249 -7.80 -18.03 31.06
C PRO A 249 -8.47 -19.40 31.24
N THR A 250 -8.26 -20.00 32.41
CA THR A 250 -8.86 -21.28 32.82
C THR A 250 -10.39 -21.18 32.97
N PRO A 251 -11.18 -22.11 32.43
CA PRO A 251 -12.48 -22.43 32.99
C PRO A 251 -12.30 -23.42 34.15
N VAL A 252 -12.95 -23.10 35.27
CA VAL A 252 -12.97 -23.86 36.52
C VAL A 252 -13.69 -25.21 36.38
N ALA A 253 -13.07 -26.30 36.88
CA ALA A 253 -13.54 -27.14 37.99
C ALA A 253 -13.13 -28.63 37.91
N ALA A 254 -12.46 -29.08 38.99
CA ALA A 254 -12.45 -30.41 39.64
C ALA A 254 -11.93 -31.63 38.82
N THR A 255 -10.86 -32.32 39.21
CA THR A 255 -10.74 -33.17 40.42
C THR A 255 -9.29 -33.68 40.61
N ALA A 256 -9.03 -34.27 41.78
CA ALA A 256 -7.76 -34.51 42.48
C ALA A 256 -6.71 -35.47 41.85
N GLY A 257 -5.44 -35.30 42.26
CA GLY A 257 -4.54 -36.44 42.55
C GLY A 257 -3.05 -36.35 42.11
N VAL A 258 -2.18 -35.90 43.04
CA VAL A 258 -0.82 -36.41 43.40
C VAL A 258 0.28 -36.62 42.32
N GLY A 259 1.47 -36.02 42.56
CA GLY A 259 2.76 -36.75 42.53
C GLY A 259 3.93 -36.25 41.63
N SER A 260 4.82 -35.44 42.21
CA SER A 260 6.31 -35.41 42.14
C SER A 260 7.15 -35.61 40.85
N ASP A 261 8.12 -34.69 40.73
CA ASP A 261 9.54 -34.79 40.31
C ASP A 261 9.98 -34.90 38.83
N GLY A 262 10.79 -33.91 38.43
CA GLY A 262 12.19 -34.17 38.05
C GLY A 262 12.66 -33.99 36.59
N SER A 263 13.51 -32.95 36.38
CA SER A 263 14.76 -32.99 35.59
C SER A 263 14.83 -32.55 34.10
N SER A 264 15.54 -31.42 33.91
CA SER A 264 16.69 -31.14 33.01
C SER A 264 16.63 -31.18 31.46
N GLY A 265 17.15 -30.10 30.84
CA GLY A 265 17.88 -30.09 29.54
C GLY A 265 17.46 -28.90 28.64
N SER A 266 18.22 -27.81 28.46
CA SER A 266 19.53 -27.60 27.77
C SER A 266 19.42 -27.27 26.27
N GLY A 267 19.88 -26.06 25.89
CA GLY A 267 20.36 -25.67 24.55
C GLY A 267 19.30 -25.01 23.66
N GLY A 268 19.56 -24.00 22.84
CA GLY A 268 20.79 -23.35 22.40
C GLY A 268 20.41 -22.35 21.29
N SER A 269 21.20 -21.29 21.20
CA SER A 269 21.03 -20.08 20.39
C SER A 269 20.84 -20.29 18.87
N GLY A 270 20.08 -19.39 18.23
CA GLY A 270 20.07 -19.21 16.77
C GLY A 270 19.10 -18.14 16.28
N LEU A 271 19.51 -16.87 16.31
CA LEU A 271 18.78 -15.77 15.64
C LEU A 271 18.93 -15.88 14.11
N PRO A 272 17.86 -15.73 13.31
CA PRO A 272 18.00 -15.61 11.85
C PRO A 272 18.43 -14.21 11.42
N ASP A 273 19.26 -14.20 10.39
CA ASP A 273 20.02 -13.09 9.81
C ASP A 273 19.16 -12.03 9.08
N PHE A 274 19.24 -10.78 9.56
CA PHE A 274 18.56 -9.59 9.00
C PHE A 274 19.14 -9.09 7.66
N SER A 275 20.22 -9.71 7.16
CA SER A 275 20.84 -9.35 5.88
C SER A 275 19.93 -9.59 4.66
N SER A 276 18.90 -10.44 4.80
CA SER A 276 17.91 -10.73 3.76
C SER A 276 16.83 -9.65 3.59
N PHE A 277 16.67 -8.72 4.55
CA PHE A 277 15.72 -7.61 4.46
C PHE A 277 16.29 -6.41 3.70
N ALA A 278 17.62 -6.21 3.73
CA ALA A 278 18.29 -5.13 3.02
C ALA A 278 18.44 -5.38 1.51
N SER A 279 18.48 -6.65 1.06
CA SER A 279 18.52 -7.00 -0.37
C SER A 279 17.18 -6.85 -1.11
N MET A 280 16.06 -6.71 -0.39
CA MET A 280 14.74 -6.50 -1.00
C MET A 280 14.44 -4.99 -1.27
N LEU A 281 15.26 -4.08 -0.74
CA LEU A 281 15.03 -2.62 -0.76
C LEU A 281 16.14 -1.84 -1.50
N GLY A 282 16.93 -2.48 -2.36
CA GLY A 282 18.04 -1.83 -3.09
C GLY A 282 18.05 -2.24 -4.56
N GLY A 283 17.83 -1.27 -5.46
CA GLY A 283 17.54 -1.52 -6.87
C GLY A 283 18.68 -2.04 -7.73
N GLY A 284 18.32 -2.52 -8.92
CA GLY A 284 19.21 -2.50 -10.08
C GLY A 284 19.26 -3.77 -10.91
N ALA A 285 18.61 -3.70 -12.07
CA ALA A 285 19.02 -4.31 -13.33
C ALA A 285 18.92 -5.85 -13.49
N GLY A 286 18.02 -6.24 -14.41
CA GLY A 286 18.39 -7.17 -15.46
C GLY A 286 17.85 -8.59 -15.34
N GLY A 287 16.96 -8.92 -16.28
CA GLY A 287 16.93 -10.25 -16.90
C GLY A 287 16.12 -11.32 -16.17
N ASP A 288 15.03 -11.70 -16.82
CA ASP A 288 14.59 -13.09 -17.00
C ASP A 288 14.42 -13.96 -15.75
N SER A 289 13.18 -14.23 -15.35
CA SER A 289 12.87 -15.29 -14.37
C SER A 289 11.42 -15.75 -14.47
N GLY A 290 11.06 -16.34 -15.62
CA GLY A 290 10.13 -17.46 -15.60
C GLY A 290 10.87 -18.71 -15.11
N MET A 291 10.26 -19.49 -14.23
CA MET A 291 10.74 -20.84 -13.82
C MET A 291 11.79 -20.93 -12.69
N GLY A 292 11.56 -20.27 -11.55
CA GLY A 292 12.35 -20.49 -10.31
C GLY A 292 11.67 -21.34 -9.22
N GLY A 293 10.37 -21.62 -9.33
CA GLY A 293 9.58 -22.15 -8.21
C GLY A 293 9.63 -23.67 -7.97
N LEU A 294 10.02 -24.46 -8.97
CA LEU A 294 9.93 -25.94 -8.89
C LEU A 294 11.26 -26.61 -8.46
N ALA A 295 12.39 -25.97 -8.75
CA ALA A 295 13.71 -26.48 -8.38
C ALA A 295 13.97 -26.41 -6.87
N GLY A 296 13.39 -25.43 -6.16
CA GLY A 296 13.44 -25.34 -4.70
C GLY A 296 12.52 -26.34 -3.99
N LEU A 297 11.48 -26.83 -4.66
CA LEU A 297 10.53 -27.80 -4.11
C LEU A 297 11.09 -29.23 -4.13
N MET A 298 11.92 -29.57 -5.12
CA MET A 298 12.54 -30.89 -5.26
C MET A 298 13.74 -31.13 -4.33
N ASN A 299 14.32 -30.08 -3.75
CA ASN A 299 15.45 -30.24 -2.82
C ASN A 299 15.00 -30.37 -1.36
N ASN A 300 13.70 -30.54 -1.10
CA ASN A 300 13.20 -30.77 0.25
C ASN A 300 13.28 -32.27 0.60
N PRO A 301 14.15 -32.70 1.53
CA PRO A 301 14.32 -34.10 1.90
C PRO A 301 13.03 -34.75 2.43
N GLN A 302 12.11 -33.95 2.99
CA GLN A 302 10.82 -34.43 3.46
C GLN A 302 9.86 -34.82 2.31
N ILE A 303 9.93 -34.13 1.17
CA ILE A 303 9.12 -34.46 -0.01
C ILE A 303 9.64 -35.75 -0.66
N MET A 304 10.95 -35.96 -0.65
CA MET A 304 11.56 -37.19 -1.15
C MET A 304 11.21 -38.40 -0.26
N GLN A 305 11.17 -38.22 1.06
CA GLN A 305 10.71 -39.25 1.99
C GLN A 305 9.22 -39.55 1.81
N ALA A 306 8.38 -38.53 1.68
CA ALA A 306 6.96 -38.70 1.41
C ALA A 306 6.70 -39.41 0.07
N ALA A 307 7.46 -39.08 -0.98
CA ALA A 307 7.37 -39.74 -2.28
C ALA A 307 7.86 -41.20 -2.24
N THR A 308 8.93 -41.48 -1.49
CA THR A 308 9.46 -42.84 -1.30
C THR A 308 8.47 -43.72 -0.55
N GLN A 309 7.79 -43.16 0.46
CA GLN A 309 6.77 -43.86 1.23
C GLN A 309 5.48 -44.07 0.43
N MET A 310 5.13 -43.13 -0.44
CA MET A 310 4.02 -43.24 -1.38
C MET A 310 4.26 -44.31 -2.46
N MET A 311 5.50 -44.50 -2.92
CA MET A 311 5.86 -45.57 -3.86
C MET A 311 5.80 -46.97 -3.23
N GLN A 312 5.98 -47.06 -1.91
CA GLN A 312 5.99 -48.32 -1.17
C GLN A 312 4.59 -48.77 -0.73
N ASP A 313 3.58 -47.90 -0.81
CA ASP A 313 2.22 -48.20 -0.39
C ASP A 313 1.28 -48.27 -1.61
N PRO A 314 0.88 -49.47 -2.05
CA PRO A 314 -0.01 -49.67 -3.21
C PRO A 314 -1.38 -49.00 -3.04
N ASN A 315 -1.78 -48.69 -1.81
CA ASN A 315 -3.07 -48.06 -1.50
C ASN A 315 -2.96 -46.54 -1.29
N ALA A 316 -1.74 -45.98 -1.18
CA ALA A 316 -1.54 -44.55 -0.95
C ALA A 316 -2.04 -43.69 -2.10
N LEU A 317 -1.89 -44.16 -3.35
CA LEU A 317 -2.43 -43.45 -4.52
C LEU A 317 -3.97 -43.44 -4.51
N ASN A 318 -4.59 -44.52 -4.03
CA ASN A 318 -6.04 -44.65 -3.93
C ASN A 318 -6.60 -43.73 -2.83
N ASN A 319 -5.90 -43.64 -1.69
CA ASN A 319 -6.22 -42.71 -0.60
C ASN A 319 -6.01 -41.25 -1.02
N LEU A 320 -4.98 -40.96 -1.81
CA LEU A 320 -4.72 -39.62 -2.34
C LEU A 320 -5.80 -39.19 -3.35
N MET A 321 -6.24 -40.09 -4.23
CA MET A 321 -7.35 -39.84 -5.15
C MET A 321 -8.71 -39.80 -4.45
N SER A 322 -8.85 -40.37 -3.26
CA SER A 322 -10.06 -40.26 -2.43
C SER A 322 -10.13 -38.92 -1.67
N ASN A 323 -9.01 -38.19 -1.57
CA ASN A 323 -8.96 -36.91 -0.87
C ASN A 323 -9.64 -35.81 -1.71
N PRO A 324 -10.73 -35.19 -1.23
CA PRO A 324 -11.49 -34.19 -1.99
C PRO A 324 -10.67 -32.95 -2.35
N GLN A 325 -9.66 -32.58 -1.55
CA GLN A 325 -8.78 -31.45 -1.85
C GLN A 325 -7.82 -31.75 -3.01
N VAL A 326 -7.36 -32.99 -3.12
CA VAL A 326 -6.50 -33.43 -4.23
C VAL A 326 -7.31 -33.51 -5.52
N ARG A 327 -8.59 -33.91 -5.46
CA ARG A 327 -9.50 -33.84 -6.61
C ARG A 327 -9.72 -32.41 -7.09
N GLN A 328 -9.91 -31.47 -6.16
CA GLN A 328 -10.02 -30.05 -6.51
C GLN A 328 -8.72 -29.52 -7.14
N MET A 329 -7.57 -29.95 -6.63
CA MET A 329 -6.26 -29.59 -7.20
C MET A 329 -6.04 -30.20 -8.59
N ALA A 330 -6.38 -31.47 -8.79
CA ALA A 330 -6.31 -32.15 -10.08
C ALA A 330 -7.25 -31.50 -11.10
N ASN A 331 -8.48 -31.14 -10.70
CA ASN A 331 -9.42 -30.40 -11.54
C ASN A 331 -8.89 -29.00 -11.88
N SER A 332 -8.23 -28.31 -10.92
CA SER A 332 -7.59 -27.01 -11.17
C SER A 332 -6.38 -27.10 -12.12
N MET A 333 -5.77 -28.29 -12.23
CA MET A 333 -4.69 -28.62 -13.18
C MET A 333 -5.21 -29.28 -14.47
N GLY A 334 -6.53 -29.41 -14.64
CA GLY A 334 -7.15 -30.02 -15.83
C GLY A 334 -7.02 -31.55 -15.93
N ILE A 335 -6.62 -32.22 -14.85
CA ILE A 335 -6.50 -33.68 -14.77
C ILE A 335 -7.82 -34.26 -14.23
N ASN A 336 -8.71 -34.65 -15.14
CA ASN A 336 -9.97 -35.31 -14.82
C ASN A 336 -9.87 -36.83 -15.03
N SER A 337 -10.67 -37.61 -14.29
CA SER A 337 -10.73 -39.07 -14.41
C SER A 337 -11.06 -39.57 -15.82
N ASP A 338 -11.79 -38.77 -16.60
CA ASP A 338 -12.17 -39.08 -17.98
C ASP A 338 -11.02 -38.89 -18.99
N ASN A 339 -9.92 -38.26 -18.57
CA ASN A 339 -8.76 -37.95 -19.42
C ASN A 339 -7.51 -38.78 -19.04
N LEU A 340 -7.65 -39.73 -18.10
CA LEU A 340 -6.56 -40.62 -17.66
C LEU A 340 -6.07 -41.53 -18.81
N ASP A 341 -6.97 -41.98 -19.70
CA ASP A 341 -6.61 -42.76 -20.89
C ASP A 341 -5.82 -41.93 -21.93
N GLY A 342 -6.01 -40.60 -21.95
CA GLY A 342 -5.25 -39.67 -22.79
C GLY A 342 -3.85 -39.36 -22.23
N ILE A 343 -3.66 -39.48 -20.92
CA ILE A 343 -2.38 -39.26 -20.23
C ILE A 343 -1.39 -40.41 -20.50
N ALA A 344 -1.88 -41.65 -20.60
CA ALA A 344 -1.07 -42.82 -20.96
C ALA A 344 -0.56 -42.80 -22.43
N ASN A 345 -1.33 -42.14 -23.31
CA ASN A 345 -0.99 -41.95 -24.72
C ASN A 345 -0.32 -40.60 -25.01
N ASN A 346 0.02 -39.81 -23.98
CA ASN A 346 0.68 -38.53 -24.17
C ASN A 346 2.18 -38.75 -24.46
N PRO A 347 2.69 -38.40 -25.67
CA PRO A 347 4.06 -38.68 -26.09
C PRO A 347 5.12 -38.00 -25.20
N MET A 348 4.76 -36.89 -24.55
CA MET A 348 5.65 -36.19 -23.62
C MET A 348 5.87 -36.98 -22.33
N LEU A 349 4.82 -37.67 -21.85
CA LEU A 349 4.87 -38.49 -20.64
C LEU A 349 5.54 -39.85 -20.90
N GLN A 350 5.39 -40.41 -22.11
CA GLN A 350 6.12 -41.62 -22.53
C GLN A 350 7.63 -41.39 -22.64
N ASN A 351 8.06 -40.23 -23.14
CA ASN A 351 9.47 -39.86 -23.17
C ASN A 351 10.03 -39.63 -21.75
N MET A 352 9.24 -39.03 -20.86
CA MET A 352 9.62 -38.85 -19.46
C MET A 352 9.70 -40.19 -18.71
N ALA A 353 8.73 -41.08 -18.89
CA ALA A 353 8.73 -42.42 -18.30
C ALA A 353 9.87 -43.31 -18.85
N ARG A 354 10.24 -43.17 -20.12
CA ARG A 354 11.38 -43.89 -20.73
C ARG A 354 12.72 -43.41 -20.19
N ASN A 355 12.88 -42.10 -19.95
CA ASN A 355 14.07 -41.57 -19.28
C ASN A 355 14.14 -41.95 -17.79
N PHE A 356 12.99 -42.16 -17.14
CA PHE A 356 12.93 -42.49 -15.72
C PHE A 356 13.06 -44.00 -15.44
N MET A 357 12.49 -44.87 -16.30
CA MET A 357 12.62 -46.33 -16.21
C MET A 357 13.84 -46.90 -16.97
N GLY A 358 14.49 -46.12 -17.83
CA GLY A 358 15.68 -46.54 -18.58
C GLY A 358 17.01 -46.44 -17.83
N GLY A 359 17.00 -45.98 -16.58
CA GLY A 359 18.19 -45.81 -15.76
C GLY A 359 18.59 -47.09 -15.04
N ASN A 360 19.13 -48.08 -15.78
CA ASN A 360 20.27 -48.93 -15.39
C ASN A 360 20.26 -50.25 -16.18
N GLY A 361 21.14 -50.37 -17.19
CA GLY A 361 21.21 -51.57 -18.02
C GLY A 361 22.35 -51.59 -19.04
N GLY A 362 23.58 -51.32 -18.60
CA GLY A 362 24.78 -52.03 -19.10
C GLY A 362 25.26 -51.86 -20.55
N ASN A 363 26.56 -51.58 -20.62
CA ASN A 363 27.55 -52.30 -21.45
C ASN A 363 27.93 -51.70 -22.82
N ASN A 364 29.06 -50.98 -22.80
CA ASN A 364 30.33 -51.32 -23.48
C ASN A 364 30.34 -51.68 -24.98
N GLY A 365 31.21 -50.99 -25.74
CA GLY A 365 31.64 -51.37 -27.09
C GLY A 365 31.70 -50.15 -28.02
N ASN A 366 32.78 -49.37 -28.00
CA ASN A 366 33.99 -49.54 -28.80
C ASN A 366 33.86 -49.19 -30.29
N SER A 367 34.87 -48.44 -30.75
CA SER A 367 35.43 -48.41 -32.09
C SER A 367 34.74 -47.59 -33.20
N THR A 368 35.41 -46.48 -33.53
CA THR A 368 35.93 -46.14 -34.87
C THR A 368 35.08 -46.47 -36.10
N GLY A 369 34.87 -45.43 -36.90
CA GLY A 369 35.48 -45.41 -38.23
C GLY A 369 34.53 -45.56 -39.40
N ASN A 370 34.53 -44.47 -40.18
CA ASN A 370 34.14 -44.32 -41.59
C ASN A 370 32.66 -44.06 -41.89
#